data_AF-A0A5M6D473-F1
#
_entry.id   AF-A0A5M6D473-F1
#
_cell.length_a   1.000
_cell.length_b   1.000
_cell.length_c   1.000
_cell.angle_alpha   90.00
_cell.angle_beta   90.00
_cell.angle_gamma   90.00
#
_symmetry.space_group_name_H-M   'P 1'
#
loop_
_entity.id
_entity.type
_entity.pdbx_description
1 polymer ?
#
loop_
_entity_poly.entity_id
_entity_poly.type
_entity_poly.pdbx_seq_one_letter_code
_entity_poly.pdbx_strand_id
1 'polypeptide(L)'
;MHRETHQGAAGRPRQGYALLAVLGVIVLTVTVLSALSQQSLQRGLAAADARIRLQQRLGAESIQRHLLPRAAAVFDRLQEEAEAGGRSGNRVPTQLRSSVSIGGITFDVVLADESAKVNLNSVYHSVGRERTESMIVDVAGIAAARAARLTPAVPTVKSFGASDDADGPAAPPPAFRSWGEVFDLTTLQQTIGDDAALANVTAELTCWGSGGLNLRRASDESIRAVATCVLSRAGAERLVRRYRENPTMTLAILVQQEAASETLRRKLLRMFSETSTDHSLWIDASSPARRSLRTFSVLSQGDDGTVVNQRFAF
;
A
#
# COMPACT_ATOMS: atom_id res chain seq x y z
N MET A 1 -99.97 32.74 -45.67
CA MET A 1 -98.67 33.02 -46.34
C MET A 1 -97.89 33.97 -45.46
N HIS A 2 -97.24 33.40 -44.45
CA HIS A 2 -95.82 33.02 -44.40
C HIS A 2 -94.97 34.12 -43.77
N ARG A 3 -94.96 34.03 -42.44
CA ARG A 3 -93.92 34.48 -41.52
C ARG A 3 -92.63 33.74 -41.89
N GLU A 4 -91.51 34.45 -42.01
CA GLU A 4 -90.19 33.88 -41.73
C GLU A 4 -89.20 35.01 -41.43
N THR A 5 -89.10 35.29 -40.14
CA THR A 5 -87.89 35.76 -39.48
C THR A 5 -86.89 34.60 -39.44
N HIS A 6 -85.70 34.76 -40.02
CA HIS A 6 -84.55 34.00 -39.53
C HIS A 6 -83.35 34.92 -39.26
N GLN A 7 -83.13 35.02 -37.96
CA GLN A 7 -82.11 35.71 -37.21
C GLN A 7 -80.94 34.75 -37.00
N GLY A 8 -79.71 35.23 -37.22
CA GLY A 8 -78.53 34.85 -36.43
C GLY A 8 -77.80 33.55 -36.76
N ALA A 9 -76.52 33.68 -37.11
CA ALA A 9 -75.43 32.95 -36.44
C ALA A 9 -74.06 33.55 -36.84
N ALA A 10 -73.68 34.66 -36.21
CA ALA A 10 -72.28 35.07 -36.14
C ALA A 10 -71.64 34.40 -34.91
N GLY A 11 -70.79 33.39 -35.12
CA GLY A 11 -69.96 32.77 -34.08
C GLY A 11 -69.29 31.49 -34.59
N ARG A 12 -68.00 31.18 -34.35
CA ARG A 12 -66.92 31.79 -33.58
C ARG A 12 -65.57 31.28 -34.14
N PRO A 13 -64.70 32.09 -34.76
CA PRO A 13 -63.36 31.67 -35.18
C PRO A 13 -62.30 31.64 -34.04
N ARG A 14 -62.71 31.87 -32.79
CA ARG A 14 -61.79 32.02 -31.63
C ARG A 14 -61.50 30.72 -30.86
N GLN A 15 -62.21 29.63 -31.12
CA GLN A 15 -62.05 28.36 -30.37
C GLN A 15 -60.81 27.54 -30.79
N GLY A 16 -60.40 27.59 -32.07
CA GLY A 16 -59.21 26.86 -32.54
C GLY A 16 -57.89 27.39 -31.98
N TYR A 17 -57.77 28.71 -31.84
CA TYR A 17 -56.58 29.35 -31.27
C TYR A 17 -56.39 29.06 -29.78
N ALA A 18 -57.49 29.01 -29.02
CA ALA A 18 -57.44 28.67 -27.60
C ALA A 18 -56.94 27.23 -27.38
N LEU A 19 -57.36 26.28 -28.22
CA LEU A 19 -56.94 24.88 -28.13
C LEU A 19 -55.46 24.70 -28.50
N LEU A 20 -54.98 25.38 -29.54
CA LEU A 20 -53.55 25.38 -29.90
C LEU A 20 -52.68 26.03 -28.82
N ALA A 21 -53.13 27.12 -28.20
CA ALA A 21 -52.42 27.76 -27.11
C ALA A 21 -52.32 26.84 -25.88
N VAL A 22 -53.41 26.16 -25.50
CA VAL A 22 -53.41 25.18 -24.39
C VAL A 22 -52.49 24.00 -24.71
N LEU A 23 -52.53 23.46 -25.93
CA LEU A 23 -51.63 22.37 -26.33
C LEU A 23 -50.16 22.79 -26.28
N GLY A 24 -49.83 23.99 -26.75
CA GLY A 24 -48.48 24.55 -26.67
C GLY A 24 -47.99 24.70 -25.22
N VAL A 25 -48.85 25.19 -24.31
CA VAL A 25 -48.54 25.29 -22.88
C VAL A 25 -48.34 23.92 -22.24
N ILE A 26 -49.17 22.92 -22.59
CA ILE A 26 -49.00 21.54 -22.08
C ILE A 26 -47.67 20.96 -22.55
N VAL A 27 -47.35 21.05 -23.85
CA VAL A 27 -46.08 20.53 -24.40
C VAL A 27 -44.88 21.21 -23.73
N LEU A 28 -44.93 22.53 -23.54
CA LEU A 28 -43.89 23.26 -22.83
C LEU A 28 -43.75 22.78 -21.39
N THR A 29 -44.88 22.63 -20.66
CA THR A 29 -44.87 22.21 -19.25
C THR A 29 -44.32 20.80 -19.09
N VAL A 30 -44.72 19.86 -19.95
CA VAL A 30 -44.23 18.48 -19.94
C VAL A 30 -42.72 18.45 -20.25
N THR A 31 -42.25 19.24 -21.22
CA THR A 31 -40.83 19.30 -21.58
C THR A 31 -39.99 19.86 -20.43
N VAL A 32 -40.45 20.93 -19.78
CA VAL A 32 -39.77 21.53 -18.62
C VAL A 32 -39.76 20.56 -17.44
N LEU A 33 -40.88 19.91 -17.13
CA LEU A 33 -40.94 18.94 -16.03
C LEU A 33 -40.04 17.73 -16.27
N SER A 34 -39.99 17.23 -17.51
CA SER A 34 -39.09 16.15 -17.91
C SER A 34 -37.62 16.55 -17.75
N ALA A 35 -37.25 17.74 -18.23
CA ALA A 35 -35.89 18.28 -18.07
C ALA A 35 -35.50 18.45 -16.60
N LEU A 36 -36.41 18.98 -15.76
CA LEU A 36 -36.21 19.12 -14.32
C LEU A 36 -36.08 17.78 -13.61
N SER A 37 -36.86 16.77 -14.00
CA SER A 37 -36.78 15.41 -13.47
C SER A 37 -35.42 14.78 -13.79
N GLN A 38 -34.98 14.87 -15.05
CA GLN A 38 -33.66 14.38 -15.47
C GLN A 38 -32.53 15.07 -14.72
N GLN A 39 -32.61 16.40 -14.57
CA GLN A 39 -31.61 17.16 -13.83
C GLN A 39 -31.59 16.80 -12.34
N SER A 40 -32.75 16.57 -11.74
CA SER A 40 -32.87 16.17 -10.34
C SER A 40 -32.29 14.77 -10.11
N LEU A 41 -32.55 13.84 -11.03
CA LEU A 41 -31.99 12.48 -10.98
C LEU A 41 -30.46 12.51 -11.11
N GLN A 42 -29.92 13.28 -12.06
CA GLN A 42 -28.48 13.42 -12.24
C GLN A 42 -27.80 14.00 -10.99
N ARG A 43 -28.40 15.04 -10.38
CA ARG A 43 -27.90 15.61 -9.12
C ARG A 43 -27.99 14.63 -7.96
N GLY A 44 -29.07 13.86 -7.88
CA GLY A 44 -29.24 12.80 -6.88
C GLY A 44 -28.17 11.73 -6.98
N LEU A 45 -27.88 11.24 -8.19
CA LEU A 45 -26.81 10.27 -8.44
C LEU A 45 -25.42 10.85 -8.10
N ALA A 46 -25.12 12.07 -8.55
CA ALA A 46 -23.85 12.72 -8.24
C ALA A 46 -23.66 12.96 -6.74
N ALA A 47 -24.72 13.30 -6.01
CA ALA A 47 -24.67 13.46 -4.55
C ALA A 47 -24.47 12.12 -3.83
N ALA A 48 -25.13 11.05 -4.29
CA ALA A 48 -24.92 9.70 -3.76
C ALA A 48 -23.47 9.24 -3.97
N ASP A 49 -22.91 9.50 -5.15
CA ASP A 49 -21.52 9.19 -5.47
C ASP A 49 -20.52 9.97 -4.62
N ALA A 50 -20.75 11.28 -4.45
CA ALA A 50 -19.91 12.12 -3.62
C ALA A 50 -19.92 11.65 -2.16
N ARG A 51 -21.08 11.23 -1.65
CA ARG A 51 -21.22 10.64 -0.31
C ARG A 51 -20.40 9.36 -0.17
N ILE A 52 -20.49 8.43 -1.11
CA ILE A 52 -19.73 7.16 -1.05
C ILE A 52 -18.22 7.46 -1.04
N ARG A 53 -17.74 8.34 -1.92
CA ARG A 53 -16.31 8.72 -1.96
C ARG A 53 -15.84 9.36 -0.67
N LEU A 54 -16.66 10.23 -0.08
CA LEU A 54 -16.34 10.86 1.20
C LEU A 54 -16.27 9.80 2.31
N GLN A 55 -17.22 8.88 2.36
CA GLN A 55 -17.22 7.79 3.34
C GLN A 55 -16.00 6.86 3.16
N GLN A 56 -15.62 6.51 1.93
CA GLN A 56 -14.40 5.74 1.65
C GLN A 56 -13.15 6.48 2.18
N ARG A 57 -13.02 7.78 1.88
CA ARG A 57 -11.87 8.58 2.32
C ARG A 57 -11.80 8.73 3.82
N LEU A 58 -12.91 9.09 4.48
CA LEU A 58 -12.97 9.27 5.92
C LEU A 58 -12.79 7.94 6.66
N GLY A 59 -13.33 6.84 6.12
CA GLY A 59 -13.13 5.50 6.66
C GLY A 59 -11.66 5.09 6.60
N ALA A 60 -11.03 5.21 5.43
CA ALA A 60 -9.61 4.89 5.26
C ALA A 60 -8.72 5.75 6.17
N GLU A 61 -8.99 7.05 6.27
CA GLU A 61 -8.25 7.95 7.16
C GLU A 61 -8.46 7.62 8.64
N SER A 62 -9.67 7.23 9.05
CA SER A 62 -9.97 6.82 10.43
C SER A 62 -9.23 5.53 10.80
N ILE A 63 -9.25 4.54 9.90
CA ILE A 63 -8.51 3.28 10.07
C ILE A 63 -7.01 3.57 10.18
N GLN A 64 -6.47 4.38 9.27
CA GLN A 64 -5.05 4.76 9.28
C GLN A 64 -4.64 5.43 10.60
N ARG A 65 -5.40 6.43 11.06
CA ARG A 65 -5.12 7.16 12.31
C ARG A 65 -5.19 6.27 13.56
N HIS A 66 -5.98 5.20 13.51
CA HIS A 66 -6.18 4.32 14.68
C HIS A 66 -5.23 3.12 14.72
N LEU A 67 -4.96 2.50 13.57
CA LEU A 67 -4.15 1.28 13.48
C LEU A 67 -2.66 1.58 13.41
N LEU A 68 -2.25 2.53 12.56
CA LEU A 68 -0.84 2.73 12.25
C LEU A 68 0.00 3.13 13.48
N PRO A 69 -0.47 4.03 14.38
CA PRO A 69 0.27 4.34 15.62
C PRO A 69 0.35 3.19 16.62
N ARG A 70 -0.52 2.17 16.50
CA ARG A 70 -0.52 0.98 17.37
C ARG A 70 0.13 -0.23 16.72
N ALA A 71 0.68 -0.09 15.52
CA ALA A 71 1.23 -1.20 14.75
C ALA A 71 2.32 -1.95 15.53
N ALA A 72 3.27 -1.21 16.12
CA ALA A 72 4.33 -1.79 16.95
C ALA A 72 3.76 -2.67 18.07
N ALA A 73 2.85 -2.12 18.88
CA ALA A 73 2.22 -2.83 19.99
C ALA A 73 1.44 -4.09 19.55
N VAL A 74 0.84 -4.07 18.35
CA VAL A 74 0.15 -5.25 17.79
C VAL A 74 1.16 -6.37 17.48
N PHE A 75 2.27 -6.05 16.82
CA PHE A 75 3.29 -7.04 16.51
C PHE A 75 4.06 -7.50 17.76
N ASP A 76 4.31 -6.61 18.72
CA ASP A 76 4.92 -6.95 20.01
C ASP A 76 4.05 -7.97 20.76
N ARG A 77 2.75 -7.71 20.86
CA ARG A 77 1.81 -8.62 21.50
C ARG A 77 1.76 -9.99 20.80
N LEU A 78 1.72 -10.02 19.47
CA LEU A 78 1.75 -11.29 18.73
C LEU A 78 3.05 -12.06 18.95
N GLN A 79 4.16 -11.35 19.13
CA GLN A 79 5.44 -11.94 19.44
C GLN A 79 5.47 -12.52 20.85
N GLU A 80 4.97 -11.80 21.85
CA GLU A 80 4.81 -12.29 23.22
C GLU A 80 3.91 -13.54 23.27
N GLU A 81 2.79 -13.53 22.54
CA GLU A 81 1.88 -14.68 22.44
C GLU A 81 2.56 -15.90 21.77
N ALA A 82 3.39 -15.67 20.75
CA ALA A 82 4.17 -16.73 20.10
C ALA A 82 5.26 -17.31 21.02
N GLU A 83 5.96 -16.45 21.77
CA GLU A 83 7.01 -16.84 22.73
C GLU A 83 6.39 -17.60 23.93
N ALA A 84 5.25 -17.14 24.46
CA ALA A 84 4.53 -17.78 25.57
C ALA A 84 3.90 -19.13 25.19
N GLY A 85 3.49 -19.30 23.92
CA GLY A 85 2.88 -20.53 23.42
C GLY A 85 3.82 -21.73 23.35
N GLY A 86 5.12 -21.58 23.64
CA GLY A 86 6.11 -22.66 23.73
C GLY A 86 6.35 -23.44 22.43
N ARG A 87 5.68 -23.07 21.33
CA ARG A 87 5.88 -23.66 20.01
C ARG A 87 6.99 -22.88 19.33
N SER A 88 8.20 -23.44 19.39
CA SER A 88 9.45 -22.97 18.78
C SER A 88 9.43 -22.82 17.24
N GLY A 89 8.29 -22.52 16.63
CA GLY A 89 8.13 -22.36 15.19
C GLY A 89 6.93 -21.52 14.75
N ASN A 90 6.11 -20.99 15.68
CA ASN A 90 4.99 -20.14 15.29
C ASN A 90 5.48 -18.69 15.10
N ARG A 91 6.01 -18.42 13.91
CA ARG A 91 6.58 -17.12 13.57
C ARG A 91 5.49 -16.05 13.46
N VAL A 92 5.77 -14.87 14.00
CA VAL A 92 4.92 -13.69 13.79
C VAL A 92 4.96 -13.35 12.29
N PRO A 93 3.80 -13.28 11.61
CA PRO A 93 3.76 -12.95 10.19
C PRO A 93 4.22 -11.51 9.96
N THR A 94 4.89 -11.26 8.83
CA THR A 94 5.33 -9.92 8.38
C THR A 94 4.17 -9.02 7.99
N GLN A 95 3.01 -9.63 7.69
CA GLN A 95 1.77 -8.96 7.34
C GLN A 95 0.58 -9.56 8.09
N LEU A 96 -0.34 -8.70 8.51
CA LEU A 96 -1.63 -9.05 9.09
C LEU A 96 -2.73 -8.56 8.16
N ARG A 97 -3.67 -9.44 7.81
CA ARG A 97 -4.80 -9.13 6.95
C ARG A 97 -6.09 -9.15 7.73
N SER A 98 -6.91 -8.15 7.53
CA SER A 98 -8.25 -8.08 8.13
C SER A 98 -9.20 -7.37 7.17
N SER A 99 -10.49 -7.56 7.38
CA SER A 99 -11.53 -6.87 6.64
C SER A 99 -12.56 -6.31 7.62
N VAL A 100 -12.96 -5.07 7.43
CA VAL A 100 -13.95 -4.40 8.27
C VAL A 100 -14.96 -3.65 7.40
N SER A 101 -16.25 -3.81 7.71
CA SER A 101 -17.31 -3.09 7.00
C SER A 101 -17.86 -1.94 7.83
N ILE A 102 -17.81 -0.72 7.29
CA ILE A 102 -18.30 0.50 7.95
C ILE A 102 -19.24 1.22 6.99
N GLY A 103 -20.51 1.38 7.37
CA GLY A 103 -21.48 2.15 6.59
C GLY A 103 -21.73 1.62 5.17
N GLY A 104 -21.64 0.30 4.96
CA GLY A 104 -21.83 -0.34 3.65
C GLY A 104 -20.61 -0.32 2.74
N ILE A 105 -19.45 0.11 3.24
CA ILE A 105 -18.15 0.04 2.56
C ILE A 105 -17.31 -1.01 3.28
N THR A 106 -16.70 -1.90 2.52
CA THR A 106 -15.76 -2.89 3.05
C THR A 106 -14.34 -2.36 2.88
N PHE A 107 -13.56 -2.42 3.95
CA PHE A 107 -12.17 -2.03 4.00
C PHE A 107 -11.33 -3.27 4.23
N ASP A 108 -10.63 -3.70 3.18
CA ASP A 108 -9.62 -4.74 3.28
C ASP A 108 -8.30 -4.08 3.65
N VAL A 109 -7.74 -4.52 4.77
CA VAL A 109 -6.61 -3.87 5.44
C VAL A 109 -5.45 -4.85 5.55
N VAL A 110 -4.26 -4.42 5.13
CA VAL A 110 -3.02 -5.15 5.35
C VAL A 110 -2.07 -4.29 6.17
N LEU A 111 -1.87 -4.65 7.44
CA LEU A 111 -0.86 -4.05 8.30
C LEU A 111 0.44 -4.84 8.15
N ALA A 112 1.56 -4.17 7.91
CA ALA A 112 2.84 -4.82 7.74
C ALA A 112 3.94 -4.21 8.60
N ASP A 113 4.88 -5.04 9.01
CA ASP A 113 6.15 -4.62 9.63
C ASP A 113 7.18 -4.45 8.52
N GLU A 114 7.54 -3.21 8.19
CA GLU A 114 8.50 -2.92 7.13
C GLU A 114 9.93 -3.22 7.56
N SER A 115 10.25 -3.11 8.85
CA SER A 115 11.54 -3.52 9.39
C SER A 115 11.76 -5.03 9.25
N ALA A 116 10.70 -5.84 9.16
CA ALA A 116 10.81 -7.29 8.95
C ALA A 116 10.96 -7.71 7.47
N LYS A 117 11.02 -6.77 6.53
CA LYS A 117 11.13 -7.00 5.08
C LYS A 117 12.50 -6.61 4.53
N VAL A 118 12.89 -7.20 3.41
CA VAL A 118 14.14 -6.86 2.71
C VAL A 118 14.06 -5.44 2.18
N ASN A 119 14.90 -4.55 2.72
CA ASN A 119 14.99 -3.18 2.24
C ASN A 119 15.84 -3.10 0.96
N LEU A 120 15.18 -2.77 -0.15
CA LEU A 120 15.80 -2.71 -1.48
C LEU A 120 16.81 -1.57 -1.60
N ASN A 121 16.65 -0.48 -0.86
CA ASN A 121 17.65 0.61 -0.83
C ASN A 121 18.95 0.12 -0.19
N SER A 122 18.87 -0.56 0.96
CA SER A 122 20.03 -1.14 1.63
C SER A 122 20.77 -2.15 0.74
N VAL A 123 20.02 -3.04 0.08
CA VAL A 123 20.57 -4.03 -0.85
C VAL A 123 21.22 -3.35 -2.05
N TYR A 124 20.53 -2.39 -2.67
CA TYR A 124 21.03 -1.67 -3.84
C TYR A 124 22.35 -0.95 -3.56
N HIS A 125 22.45 -0.24 -2.43
CA HIS A 125 23.69 0.42 -2.05
C HIS A 125 24.82 -0.55 -1.67
N SER A 126 24.47 -1.77 -1.25
CA SER A 126 25.44 -2.80 -0.86
C SER A 126 26.02 -3.58 -2.05
N VAL A 127 25.15 -4.08 -2.92
CA VAL A 127 25.52 -5.04 -3.98
C VAL A 127 25.26 -4.55 -5.40
N GLY A 128 24.61 -3.39 -5.56
CA GLY A 128 24.29 -2.81 -6.85
C GLY A 128 23.09 -3.43 -7.55
N ARG A 129 22.79 -2.90 -8.74
CA ARG A 129 21.55 -3.14 -9.47
C ARG A 129 21.30 -4.62 -9.81
N GLU A 130 22.24 -5.26 -10.51
CA GLU A 130 22.04 -6.63 -11.04
C GLU A 130 21.77 -7.66 -9.94
N ARG A 131 22.50 -7.54 -8.82
CA ARG A 131 22.29 -8.41 -7.65
C ARG A 131 20.99 -8.08 -6.91
N THR A 132 20.57 -6.82 -6.91
CA THR A 132 19.25 -6.44 -6.36
C THR A 132 18.12 -7.03 -7.19
N GLU A 133 18.22 -7.00 -8.52
CA GLU A 133 17.24 -7.64 -9.41
C GLU A 133 17.19 -9.16 -9.18
N SER A 134 18.35 -9.81 -9.06
CA SER A 134 18.43 -11.25 -8.76
C SER A 134 17.79 -11.59 -7.40
N MET A 135 18.01 -10.75 -6.39
CA MET A 135 17.40 -10.93 -5.06
C MET A 135 15.88 -10.78 -5.08
N ILE A 136 15.33 -9.87 -5.88
CA ILE A 136 13.88 -9.74 -6.05
C ILE A 136 13.29 -11.05 -6.61
N VAL A 137 14.00 -11.72 -7.53
CA VAL A 137 13.57 -13.02 -8.04
C VAL A 137 13.54 -14.08 -6.94
N ASP A 138 14.60 -14.12 -6.13
CA ASP A 138 14.72 -15.10 -5.05
C ASP A 138 13.64 -14.91 -3.98
N VAL A 139 13.34 -13.67 -3.59
CA VAL A 139 12.45 -13.37 -2.45
C VAL A 139 10.98 -13.23 -2.85
N ALA A 140 10.68 -12.56 -3.98
CA ALA A 140 9.31 -12.29 -4.42
C ALA A 140 8.83 -13.22 -5.54
N GLY A 141 9.70 -14.11 -6.02
CA GLY A 141 9.38 -15.13 -7.01
C GLY A 141 9.32 -14.63 -8.46
N ILE A 142 9.06 -15.58 -9.36
CA ILE A 142 9.16 -15.38 -10.82
C ILE A 142 8.15 -14.34 -11.34
N ALA A 143 6.94 -14.28 -10.76
CA ALA A 143 5.92 -13.33 -11.19
C ALA A 143 6.36 -11.88 -10.92
N ALA A 144 6.95 -11.61 -9.76
CA ALA A 144 7.52 -10.33 -9.42
C ALA A 144 8.73 -9.99 -10.31
N ALA A 145 9.59 -10.99 -10.57
CA ALA A 145 10.77 -10.84 -11.42
C ALA A 145 10.44 -10.34 -12.84
N ARG A 146 9.35 -10.84 -13.44
CA ARG A 146 8.92 -10.42 -14.79
C ARG A 146 8.49 -8.96 -14.85
N ALA A 147 7.98 -8.43 -13.74
CA ALA A 147 7.59 -7.04 -13.61
C ALA A 147 8.69 -6.16 -13.02
N ALA A 148 9.80 -6.74 -12.53
CA ALA A 148 10.88 -5.99 -11.90
C ALA A 148 11.60 -5.11 -12.94
N ARG A 149 11.57 -3.79 -12.70
CA ARG A 149 12.21 -2.78 -13.53
C ARG A 149 12.79 -1.70 -12.63
N LEU A 150 14.02 -1.90 -12.19
CA LEU A 150 14.70 -0.93 -11.32
C LEU A 150 15.05 0.34 -12.09
N THR A 151 14.45 1.46 -11.68
CA THR A 151 14.78 2.82 -12.12
C THR A 151 15.14 3.66 -10.89
N PRO A 152 16.38 3.49 -10.36
CA PRO A 152 16.80 4.19 -9.16
C PRO A 152 16.91 5.69 -9.41
N ALA A 153 16.44 6.50 -8.46
CA ALA A 153 16.51 7.96 -8.48
C ALA A 153 17.93 8.49 -8.24
N VAL A 154 18.79 7.70 -7.56
CA VAL A 154 20.19 8.02 -7.31
C VAL A 154 21.09 6.84 -7.67
N PRO A 155 22.33 7.09 -8.16
CA PRO A 155 23.29 6.02 -8.41
C PRO A 155 23.73 5.35 -7.09
N THR A 156 24.36 4.19 -7.21
CA THR A 156 24.93 3.49 -6.08
C THR A 156 26.03 4.32 -5.41
N VAL A 157 25.75 4.81 -4.21
CA VAL A 157 26.79 5.35 -3.33
C VAL A 157 27.53 4.17 -2.72
N LYS A 158 28.83 4.01 -3.01
CA LYS A 158 29.69 3.01 -2.35
C LYS A 158 29.95 3.43 -0.90
N SER A 159 28.94 3.43 -0.03
CA SER A 159 29.08 3.76 1.41
C SER A 159 29.77 2.66 2.22
N PHE A 160 30.19 1.57 1.55
CA PHE A 160 30.81 0.41 2.17
C PHE A 160 32.35 0.42 2.19
N GLY A 161 32.97 1.58 1.93
CA GLY A 161 34.41 1.77 2.09
C GLY A 161 34.80 3.25 2.24
N ALA A 162 35.52 3.54 3.33
CA ALA A 162 36.27 4.76 3.63
C ALA A 162 35.48 6.00 4.14
N SER A 163 35.15 6.00 5.43
CA SER A 163 35.71 6.98 6.38
C SER A 163 35.49 6.47 7.82
N ASP A 164 36.58 6.37 8.59
CA ASP A 164 36.62 6.03 10.03
C ASP A 164 36.47 7.31 10.89
N ASP A 165 35.99 8.42 10.31
CA ASP A 165 35.80 9.66 11.03
C ASP A 165 34.46 9.61 11.79
N ALA A 166 34.52 9.98 13.07
CA ALA A 166 33.41 9.97 14.03
C ALA A 166 32.23 10.93 13.67
N ASP A 167 32.29 11.58 12.50
CA ASP A 167 31.21 12.32 11.84
C ASP A 167 30.77 11.55 10.57
N GLY A 168 30.22 10.35 10.76
CA GLY A 168 29.86 9.46 9.65
C GLY A 168 28.85 10.11 8.68
N PRO A 169 28.97 9.92 7.35
CA PRO A 169 28.04 10.51 6.40
C PRO A 169 26.62 9.99 6.67
N ALA A 170 25.65 10.91 6.64
CA ALA A 170 24.23 10.60 6.68
C ALA A 170 23.89 9.39 5.80
N ALA A 171 22.97 8.54 6.27
CA ALA A 171 22.52 7.37 5.52
C ALA A 171 22.30 7.73 4.03
N PRO A 172 22.73 6.88 3.09
CA PRO A 172 22.65 7.21 1.68
C PRO A 172 21.19 7.53 1.32
N PRO A 173 20.97 8.54 0.46
CA PRO A 173 19.62 8.91 0.07
C PRO A 173 18.92 7.70 -0.60
N PRO A 174 17.61 7.51 -0.38
CA PRO A 174 16.90 6.36 -0.91
C PRO A 174 16.94 6.33 -2.44
N ALA A 175 17.44 5.23 -3.00
CA ALA A 175 17.45 4.95 -4.44
C ALA A 175 16.05 4.73 -5.01
N PHE A 176 15.17 4.11 -4.24
CA PHE A 176 13.76 3.85 -4.54
C PHE A 176 12.89 4.51 -3.48
N ARG A 177 11.95 5.32 -3.94
CA ARG A 177 10.98 6.09 -3.15
C ARG A 177 9.56 5.59 -3.37
N SER A 178 9.34 4.84 -4.45
CA SER A 178 8.04 4.25 -4.78
C SER A 178 8.17 2.89 -5.44
N TRP A 179 7.11 2.08 -5.37
CA TRP A 179 7.06 0.82 -6.09
C TRP A 179 7.11 0.97 -7.61
N GLY A 180 6.72 2.13 -8.16
CA GLY A 180 6.84 2.40 -9.61
C GLY A 180 8.28 2.52 -10.10
N GLU A 181 9.24 2.69 -9.18
CA GLU A 181 10.68 2.69 -9.50
C GLU A 181 11.31 1.30 -9.36
N VAL A 182 10.56 0.33 -8.84
CA VAL A 182 11.01 -1.06 -8.66
C VAL A 182 10.30 -2.00 -9.63
N PHE A 183 9.02 -1.73 -9.90
CA PHE A 183 8.15 -2.58 -10.72
C PHE A 183 7.47 -1.77 -11.82
N ASP A 184 7.32 -2.39 -12.98
CA ASP A 184 6.28 -2.01 -13.93
C ASP A 184 4.92 -2.45 -13.38
N LEU A 185 4.21 -1.51 -12.77
CA LEU A 185 2.91 -1.77 -12.13
C LEU A 185 1.84 -2.28 -13.11
N THR A 186 1.92 -1.92 -14.39
CA THR A 186 0.98 -2.39 -15.41
C THR A 186 1.21 -3.86 -15.69
N THR A 187 2.49 -4.23 -15.89
CA THR A 187 2.90 -5.63 -16.10
C THR A 187 2.60 -6.48 -14.87
N LEU A 188 2.81 -5.94 -13.67
CA LEU A 188 2.53 -6.63 -12.41
C LEU A 188 1.03 -6.97 -12.27
N GLN A 189 0.16 -5.99 -12.54
CA GLN A 189 -1.30 -6.18 -12.52
C GLN A 189 -1.75 -7.22 -13.55
N GLN A 190 -1.21 -7.17 -14.77
CA GLN A 190 -1.54 -8.13 -15.83
C GLN A 190 -1.06 -9.55 -15.51
N THR A 191 0.11 -9.69 -14.89
CA THR A 191 0.72 -11.00 -14.61
C THR A 191 0.00 -11.75 -13.48
N ILE A 192 -0.44 -11.02 -12.45
CA ILE A 192 -1.03 -11.62 -11.26
C ILE A 192 -2.56 -11.65 -11.35
N GLY A 193 -3.17 -10.72 -12.10
CA GLY A 193 -4.62 -10.67 -12.31
C GLY A 193 -5.42 -10.35 -11.05
N ASP A 194 -4.76 -9.91 -9.98
CA ASP A 194 -5.34 -9.57 -8.69
C ASP A 194 -5.06 -8.09 -8.37
N ASP A 195 -6.06 -7.43 -7.85
CA ASP A 195 -5.99 -6.08 -7.35
C ASP A 195 -5.10 -5.94 -6.11
N ALA A 196 -4.92 -7.03 -5.35
CA ALA A 196 -3.98 -7.12 -4.24
C ALA A 196 -2.56 -7.57 -4.66
N ALA A 197 -2.28 -7.68 -5.96
CA ALA A 197 -1.00 -8.16 -6.50
C ALA A 197 0.22 -7.46 -5.90
N LEU A 198 0.18 -6.13 -5.79
CA LEU A 198 1.32 -5.36 -5.29
C LEU A 198 1.57 -5.64 -3.80
N ALA A 199 0.54 -5.66 -2.96
CA ALA A 199 0.68 -5.96 -1.54
C ALA A 199 1.17 -7.40 -1.29
N ASN A 200 0.79 -8.34 -2.16
CA ASN A 200 1.22 -9.74 -2.11
C ASN A 200 2.69 -9.90 -2.53
N VAL A 201 3.09 -9.27 -3.64
CA VAL A 201 4.47 -9.31 -4.15
C VAL A 201 5.45 -8.61 -3.23
N THR A 202 4.99 -7.56 -2.54
CA THR A 202 5.80 -6.76 -1.61
C THR A 202 5.65 -7.25 -0.16
N ALA A 203 5.24 -8.50 0.02
CA ALA A 203 5.09 -9.09 1.35
C ALA A 203 6.41 -9.17 2.12
N GLU A 204 7.50 -9.45 1.41
CA GLU A 204 8.84 -9.62 1.99
C GLU A 204 9.83 -8.53 1.50
N LEU A 205 9.35 -7.55 0.73
CA LEU A 205 10.17 -6.46 0.19
C LEU A 205 9.70 -5.09 0.69
N THR A 206 10.63 -4.16 0.88
CA THR A 206 10.32 -2.76 1.19
C THR A 206 11.27 -1.78 0.51
N CYS A 207 10.78 -0.56 0.26
CA CYS A 207 11.61 0.60 -0.11
C CYS A 207 11.77 1.58 1.06
N TRP A 208 11.14 1.31 2.21
CA TRP A 208 11.03 2.26 3.31
C TRP A 208 11.71 1.75 4.58
N GLY A 209 11.89 2.67 5.52
CA GLY A 209 12.45 2.42 6.83
C GLY A 209 13.95 2.62 6.96
N SER A 210 14.47 2.29 8.14
CA SER A 210 15.86 2.53 8.55
C SER A 210 16.92 1.74 7.75
N GLY A 211 16.48 0.71 7.02
CA GLY A 211 17.33 -0.11 6.16
C GLY A 211 17.85 -1.40 6.80
N GLY A 212 17.71 -1.56 8.13
CA GLY A 212 18.03 -2.79 8.85
C GLY A 212 16.86 -3.77 8.82
N LEU A 213 17.16 -5.05 8.58
CA LEU A 213 16.20 -6.15 8.65
C LEU A 213 16.09 -6.67 10.09
N ASN A 214 14.90 -6.62 10.69
CA ASN A 214 14.62 -7.16 12.01
C ASN A 214 14.69 -8.69 12.00
N LEU A 215 15.78 -9.26 12.52
CA LEU A 215 16.00 -10.71 12.59
C LEU A 215 14.92 -11.46 13.38
N ARG A 216 14.28 -10.81 14.36
CA ARG A 216 13.28 -11.44 15.22
C ARG A 216 12.00 -11.78 14.45
N ARG A 217 11.65 -10.96 13.46
CA ARG A 217 10.39 -11.07 12.70
C ARG A 217 10.58 -11.47 11.25
N ALA A 218 11.75 -11.22 10.68
CA ALA A 218 12.04 -11.51 9.28
C ALA A 218 12.03 -13.01 8.96
N SER A 219 11.81 -13.31 7.67
CA SER A 219 11.72 -14.69 7.17
C SER A 219 13.10 -15.26 6.97
N ASP A 220 13.20 -16.58 7.01
CA ASP A 220 14.47 -17.25 6.70
C ASP A 220 14.96 -16.87 5.29
N GLU A 221 14.02 -16.66 4.38
CA GLU A 221 14.27 -16.19 3.02
C GLU A 221 14.81 -14.76 3.01
N SER A 222 14.14 -13.83 3.70
CA SER A 222 14.59 -12.43 3.85
C SER A 222 15.93 -12.31 4.56
N ILE A 223 16.15 -13.07 5.65
CA ILE A 223 17.42 -13.10 6.39
C ILE A 223 18.52 -13.65 5.48
N ARG A 224 18.28 -14.74 4.76
CA ARG A 224 19.25 -15.33 3.84
C ARG A 224 19.59 -14.37 2.71
N ALA A 225 18.58 -13.74 2.11
CA ALA A 225 18.75 -12.76 1.05
C ALA A 225 19.65 -11.60 1.51
N VAL A 226 19.34 -10.99 2.66
CA VAL A 226 20.17 -9.89 3.21
C VAL A 226 21.57 -10.38 3.58
N ALA A 227 21.70 -11.57 4.17
CA ALA A 227 23.00 -12.12 4.56
C ALA A 227 23.92 -12.42 3.36
N THR A 228 23.37 -12.87 2.21
CA THR A 228 24.18 -13.15 1.00
C THR A 228 24.73 -11.88 0.34
N CYS A 229 24.28 -10.69 0.73
CA CYS A 229 24.94 -9.44 0.33
C CYS A 229 26.37 -9.32 0.89
N VAL A 230 26.64 -9.95 2.04
CA VAL A 230 27.90 -9.80 2.78
C VAL A 230 28.63 -11.13 2.91
N LEU A 231 27.90 -12.22 3.12
CA LEU A 231 28.43 -13.57 3.32
C LEU A 231 28.27 -14.42 2.05
N SER A 232 29.00 -15.53 1.98
CA SER A 232 28.70 -16.58 1.00
C SER A 232 27.36 -17.24 1.30
N ARG A 233 26.76 -17.92 0.32
CA ARG A 233 25.50 -18.66 0.49
C ARG A 233 25.54 -19.64 1.67
N ALA A 234 26.63 -20.41 1.79
CA ALA A 234 26.81 -21.32 2.92
C ALA A 234 26.94 -20.58 4.27
N GLY A 235 27.53 -19.38 4.30
CA GLY A 235 27.57 -18.54 5.50
C GLY A 235 26.20 -18.01 5.89
N ALA A 236 25.42 -17.54 4.92
CA ALA A 236 24.04 -17.09 5.14
C ALA A 236 23.14 -18.21 5.68
N GLU A 237 23.25 -19.42 5.13
CA GLU A 237 22.51 -20.60 5.61
C GLU A 237 22.89 -20.98 7.04
N ARG A 238 24.19 -20.92 7.39
CA ARG A 238 24.64 -21.16 8.77
C ARG A 238 24.15 -20.08 9.73
N LEU A 239 24.16 -18.81 9.33
CA LEU A 239 23.65 -17.71 10.14
C LEU A 239 22.18 -17.92 10.49
N VAL A 240 21.34 -18.22 9.50
CA VAL A 240 19.91 -18.54 9.72
C VAL A 240 19.78 -19.73 10.65
N ARG A 241 20.50 -20.83 10.39
CA ARG A 241 20.43 -22.04 11.21
C ARG A 241 20.79 -21.77 12.67
N ARG A 242 21.92 -21.09 12.95
CA ARG A 242 22.34 -20.78 14.32
C ARG A 242 21.33 -19.90 15.05
N TYR A 243 20.78 -18.91 14.35
CA TYR A 243 19.75 -18.07 14.91
C TYR A 243 18.50 -18.88 15.28
N ARG A 244 18.08 -19.82 14.44
CA ARG A 244 16.94 -20.69 14.74
C ARG A 244 17.21 -21.70 15.86
N GLU A 245 18.45 -22.17 15.99
CA GLU A 245 18.88 -23.00 17.12
C GLU A 245 18.90 -22.23 18.44
N ASN A 246 19.22 -20.93 18.42
CA ASN A 246 19.28 -20.07 19.60
C ASN A 246 18.65 -18.69 19.36
N PRO A 247 17.30 -18.57 19.34
CA PRO A 247 16.62 -17.32 18.98
C PRO A 247 16.83 -16.16 19.97
N THR A 248 17.32 -16.46 21.18
CA THR A 248 17.65 -15.45 22.22
C THR A 248 19.08 -14.91 22.09
N MET A 249 19.87 -15.43 21.14
CA MET A 249 21.22 -14.93 20.88
C MET A 249 21.15 -13.52 20.31
N THR A 250 21.92 -12.60 20.87
CA THR A 250 21.99 -11.23 20.35
C THR A 250 22.66 -11.18 18.99
N LEU A 251 22.23 -10.25 18.15
CA LEU A 251 22.76 -9.99 16.82
C LEU A 251 24.28 -9.82 16.83
N ALA A 252 24.81 -9.10 17.82
CA ALA A 252 26.25 -8.90 17.96
C ALA A 252 27.02 -10.22 18.11
N ILE A 253 26.52 -11.14 18.94
CA ILE A 253 27.14 -12.46 19.15
C ILE A 253 26.99 -13.31 17.89
N LEU A 254 25.80 -13.33 17.27
CA LEU A 254 25.53 -14.08 16.05
C LEU A 254 26.48 -13.67 14.91
N VAL A 255 26.64 -12.36 14.71
CA VAL A 255 27.53 -11.79 13.68
C VAL A 255 28.99 -12.07 14.00
N GLN A 256 29.41 -11.98 15.27
CA GLN A 256 30.78 -12.28 15.68
C GLN A 256 31.19 -13.72 15.34
N GLN A 257 30.26 -14.67 15.43
CA GLN A 257 30.50 -16.09 15.17
C GLN A 257 30.54 -16.46 13.68
N GLU A 258 29.84 -15.73 12.81
CA GLU A 258 29.77 -16.06 11.37
C GLU A 258 30.68 -15.21 10.48
N ALA A 259 30.96 -13.95 10.86
CA ALA A 259 31.83 -13.09 10.07
C ALA A 259 33.30 -13.18 10.50
N ALA A 260 34.15 -13.56 9.53
CA ALA A 260 35.59 -13.76 9.74
C ALA A 260 36.38 -12.46 9.95
N SER A 261 35.88 -11.31 9.47
CA SER A 261 36.58 -10.03 9.57
C SER A 261 35.69 -8.93 10.15
N GLU A 262 36.32 -7.94 10.79
CA GLU A 262 35.62 -6.81 11.41
C GLU A 262 34.85 -5.97 10.39
N THR A 263 35.36 -5.86 9.17
CA THR A 263 34.65 -5.19 8.07
C THR A 263 33.34 -5.92 7.73
N LEU A 264 33.33 -7.25 7.68
CA LEU A 264 32.10 -8.02 7.42
C LEU A 264 31.13 -7.92 8.61
N ARG A 265 31.64 -7.90 9.84
CA ARG A 265 30.80 -7.71 11.04
C ARG A 265 30.09 -6.37 11.02
N ARG A 266 30.82 -5.27 10.80
CA ARG A 266 30.23 -3.92 10.68
C ARG A 266 29.18 -3.86 9.58
N LYS A 267 29.39 -4.54 8.45
CA LYS A 267 28.41 -4.62 7.36
C LYS A 267 27.13 -5.34 7.78
N LEU A 268 27.24 -6.51 8.40
CA LEU A 268 26.08 -7.26 8.88
C LEU A 268 25.31 -6.48 9.95
N LEU A 269 26.01 -5.85 10.90
CA LEU A 269 25.40 -5.02 11.94
C LEU A 269 24.66 -3.79 11.40
N ARG A 270 25.02 -3.31 10.20
CA ARG A 270 24.26 -2.24 9.51
C ARG A 270 23.05 -2.76 8.73
N MET A 271 23.07 -4.03 8.32
CA MET A 271 22.00 -4.64 7.50
C MET A 271 20.93 -5.34 8.34
N PHE A 272 21.21 -5.63 9.60
CA PHE A 272 20.29 -6.29 10.52
C PHE A 272 19.96 -5.41 11.72
N SER A 273 18.77 -5.58 12.25
CA SER A 273 18.30 -4.98 13.50
C SER A 273 17.60 -6.06 14.36
N GLU A 274 17.32 -5.72 15.61
CA GLU A 274 16.52 -6.57 16.51
C GLU A 274 15.15 -5.96 16.84
N THR A 275 14.91 -4.73 16.37
CA THR A 275 13.74 -3.92 16.68
C THR A 275 13.03 -3.49 15.40
N SER A 276 11.71 -3.29 15.51
CA SER A 276 10.90 -2.74 14.43
C SER A 276 10.51 -1.30 14.73
N THR A 277 10.83 -0.41 13.81
CA THR A 277 10.54 1.03 13.87
C THR A 277 9.62 1.48 12.74
N ASP A 278 9.46 0.64 11.72
CA ASP A 278 8.80 0.99 10.47
C ASP A 278 7.63 0.07 10.19
N HIS A 279 6.46 0.65 9.97
CA HIS A 279 5.22 -0.08 9.77
C HIS A 279 4.44 0.50 8.60
N SER A 280 3.68 -0.32 7.89
CA SER A 280 2.84 0.16 6.80
C SER A 280 1.42 -0.37 6.87
N LEU A 281 0.53 0.32 6.17
CA LEU A 281 -0.88 0.00 6.09
C LEU A 281 -1.36 0.15 4.66
N TRP A 282 -1.80 -0.96 4.07
CA TRP A 282 -2.60 -0.98 2.86
C TRP A 282 -4.08 -0.96 3.25
N ILE A 283 -4.87 -0.17 2.53
CA ILE A 283 -6.32 -0.14 2.64
C ILE A 283 -6.89 -0.18 1.22
N ASP A 284 -7.73 -1.17 0.94
CA ASP A 284 -8.64 -1.20 -0.20
C ASP A 284 -10.07 -0.99 0.31
N ALA A 285 -10.66 0.16 -0.01
CA ALA A 285 -12.02 0.51 0.37
C ALA A 285 -12.96 0.27 -0.82
N SER A 286 -13.67 -0.85 -0.80
CA SER A 286 -14.59 -1.27 -1.86
C SER A 286 -16.05 -1.03 -1.49
N SER A 287 -16.85 -0.67 -2.49
CA SER A 287 -18.31 -0.55 -2.38
C SER A 287 -18.96 -1.23 -3.59
N PRO A 288 -20.07 -1.96 -3.44
CA PRO A 288 -20.72 -2.62 -4.57
C PRO A 288 -21.08 -1.67 -5.72
N ALA A 289 -21.30 -0.40 -5.41
CA ALA A 289 -21.73 0.61 -6.37
C ALA A 289 -20.59 1.35 -7.08
N ARG A 290 -19.32 1.22 -6.62
CA ARG A 290 -18.22 2.08 -7.10
C ARG A 290 -16.85 1.41 -7.05
N ARG A 291 -15.93 1.98 -7.85
CA ARG A 291 -14.50 1.63 -7.86
C ARG A 291 -13.90 1.78 -6.47
N SER A 292 -13.00 0.86 -6.13
CA SER A 292 -12.21 0.85 -4.91
C SER A 292 -11.37 2.12 -4.77
N LEU A 293 -11.23 2.59 -3.53
CA LEU A 293 -10.20 3.56 -3.15
C LEU A 293 -9.05 2.78 -2.51
N ARG A 294 -7.84 2.91 -3.08
CA ARG A 294 -6.63 2.27 -2.55
C ARG A 294 -5.69 3.28 -1.96
N THR A 295 -5.19 2.97 -0.77
CA THR A 295 -4.19 3.79 -0.09
C THR A 295 -3.13 2.92 0.54
N PHE A 296 -1.90 3.37 0.46
CA PHE A 296 -0.77 2.79 1.16
C PHE A 296 -0.16 3.88 2.02
N SER A 297 0.10 3.58 3.29
CA SER A 297 0.75 4.52 4.21
C SER A 297 1.90 3.85 4.92
N VAL A 298 2.99 4.57 5.12
CA VAL A 298 4.16 4.10 5.88
C VAL A 298 4.40 5.04 7.04
N LEU A 299 4.56 4.47 8.22
CA LEU A 299 5.01 5.13 9.43
C LEU A 299 6.46 4.74 9.66
N SER A 300 7.34 5.73 9.66
CA SER A 300 8.73 5.56 10.05
C SER A 300 9.00 6.34 11.32
N GLN A 301 9.62 5.68 12.29
CA GLN A 301 10.09 6.31 13.51
C GLN A 301 11.61 6.48 13.41
N GLY A 302 12.08 7.73 13.38
CA GLY A 302 13.50 8.06 13.43
C GLY A 302 14.09 7.85 14.83
N ASP A 303 15.42 7.76 14.89
CA ASP A 303 16.17 7.58 16.14
C ASP A 303 16.00 8.77 17.12
N ASP A 304 15.65 9.94 16.59
CA ASP A 304 15.30 11.15 17.35
C ASP A 304 13.85 11.16 17.86
N GLY A 305 13.10 10.07 17.64
CA GLY A 305 11.68 9.95 17.97
C GLY A 305 10.76 10.67 17.00
N THR A 306 11.27 11.23 15.89
CA THR A 306 10.41 11.83 14.86
C THR A 306 9.60 10.75 14.16
N VAL A 307 8.33 11.04 13.92
CA VAL A 307 7.41 10.13 13.27
C VAL A 307 7.02 10.72 11.92
N VAL A 308 7.43 10.05 10.84
CA VAL A 308 7.13 10.45 9.46
C VAL A 308 6.05 9.52 8.92
N ASN A 309 4.93 10.09 8.49
CA ASN A 309 3.85 9.36 7.84
C ASN A 309 3.79 9.74 6.36
N GLN A 310 4.12 8.81 5.48
CA GLN A 310 4.05 8.98 4.03
C GLN A 310 2.83 8.25 3.49
N ARG A 311 2.02 8.92 2.68
CA ARG A 311 0.81 8.35 2.07
C ARG A 311 0.91 8.36 0.55
N PHE A 312 0.57 7.22 -0.04
CA PHE A 312 0.56 6.97 -1.48
C PHE A 312 -0.85 6.56 -1.89
N ALA A 313 -1.30 7.08 -3.03
CA ALA A 313 -2.57 6.71 -3.65
C ALA A 313 -2.29 6.10 -5.02
N PHE A 314 -3.00 5.02 -5.34
CA PHE A 314 -2.85 4.24 -6.57
C PHE A 314 -4.21 3.98 -7.21
#